data_AF-Q9W547-F1
#
_entry.id   AF-Q9W547-F1
#
_cell.length_a   1.000
_cell.length_b   1.000
_cell.length_c   1.000
_cell.angle_alpha   90.00
_cell.angle_beta   90.00
_cell.angle_gamma   90.00
#
_symmetry.space_group_name_H-M   'P 1'
#
loop_
_entity.id
_entity.type
_entity.pdbx_description
1 polymer ?
#
loop_
_entity_poly.entity_id
_entity_poly.type
_entity_poly.pdbx_seq_one_letter_code
_entity_poly.pdbx_strand_id
1 'polypeptide(L)'
;MLSLKLVSQLFKQSLASGNMAIVNTAGLKYFAPPIKYQNVEQPERPKLRVIERQPQLPPNIRPPKMQKRLRYMRGPEMVHNTLLHKQYAIVATGGGRLRWGHYEMMRLTIGRKMNVNTMFATWRVPAPWQPITKKGQGQRMGGGKGAIDHYVTPIKAGRVIVEIAGKCEFVEVKQFLQQVANQLPFQATVVSQEMLDEQRVAEEEQTRQNENPFTMKYVIQNNLSGCHRWLSPVDHKWFGKHL
;
A
#
# COMPACT_ATOMS: atom_id res chain seq x y z
N MET A 1 10.99 -7.33 -34.22
CA MET A 1 12.08 -7.24 -33.22
C MET A 1 13.30 -7.97 -33.77
N LEU A 2 14.38 -7.25 -34.06
CA LEU A 2 15.66 -7.90 -34.38
C LEU A 2 16.14 -8.69 -33.16
N SER A 3 16.45 -9.98 -33.36
CA SER A 3 16.98 -10.84 -32.30
C SER A 3 18.31 -10.30 -31.78
N LEU A 4 18.51 -10.34 -30.46
CA LEU A 4 19.78 -9.97 -29.80
C LEU A 4 21.01 -10.63 -30.44
N LYS A 5 20.86 -11.86 -30.99
CA LYS A 5 21.93 -12.55 -31.71
C LYS A 5 22.32 -11.83 -33.01
N LEU A 6 21.35 -11.33 -33.75
CA LEU A 6 21.51 -10.62 -35.02
C LEU A 6 22.21 -9.27 -34.81
N VAL A 7 21.84 -8.55 -33.74
CA VAL A 7 22.50 -7.30 -33.34
C VAL A 7 23.97 -7.55 -32.97
N SER A 8 24.26 -8.63 -32.22
CA SER A 8 25.64 -8.98 -31.85
C SER A 8 26.50 -9.38 -33.06
N GLN A 9 25.91 -10.05 -34.06
CA GLN A 9 26.61 -10.46 -35.28
C GLN A 9 26.92 -9.26 -36.19
N LEU A 10 25.96 -8.34 -36.36
CA LEU A 10 26.16 -7.10 -37.09
C LEU A 10 27.23 -6.22 -36.43
N PHE A 11 27.24 -6.15 -35.09
CA PHE A 11 28.27 -5.41 -34.35
C PHE A 11 29.66 -6.04 -34.51
N LYS A 12 29.77 -7.38 -34.47
CA LYS A 12 31.03 -8.08 -34.73
C LYS A 12 31.51 -7.92 -36.18
N GLN A 13 30.61 -7.92 -37.17
CA GLN A 13 30.96 -7.65 -38.57
C GLN A 13 31.41 -6.20 -38.79
N SER A 14 30.78 -5.24 -38.10
CA SER A 14 31.19 -3.83 -38.08
C SER A 14 32.57 -3.62 -37.47
N LEU A 15 32.89 -4.32 -36.37
CA LEU A 15 34.23 -4.30 -35.77
C LEU A 15 35.30 -4.94 -36.67
N ALA A 16 34.96 -6.05 -37.36
CA ALA A 16 35.89 -6.77 -38.23
C ALA A 16 36.19 -6.05 -39.55
N SER A 17 35.28 -5.21 -40.03
CA SER A 17 35.43 -4.48 -41.30
C SER A 17 36.22 -3.17 -41.17
N GLY A 18 36.75 -2.83 -39.99
CA GLY A 18 37.61 -1.66 -39.76
C GLY A 18 36.93 -0.29 -39.92
N ASN A 19 35.66 -0.25 -40.36
CA ASN A 19 34.89 0.97 -40.61
C ASN A 19 34.12 1.46 -39.37
N MET A 20 34.77 1.48 -38.19
CA MET A 20 34.20 2.18 -37.04
C MET A 20 34.67 3.64 -37.05
N ALA A 21 33.85 4.53 -37.61
CA ALA A 21 33.99 5.96 -37.36
C ALA A 21 33.63 6.23 -35.89
N ILE A 22 34.64 6.45 -35.03
CA ILE A 22 34.43 6.92 -33.66
C ILE A 22 33.99 8.38 -33.75
N VAL A 23 32.69 8.61 -33.80
CA VAL A 23 32.13 9.97 -33.66
C VAL A 23 32.13 10.30 -32.17
N ASN A 24 33.09 11.12 -31.74
CA ASN A 24 33.06 11.72 -30.41
C ASN A 24 31.89 12.69 -30.34
N THR A 25 30.74 12.24 -29.86
CA THR A 25 29.61 13.13 -29.56
C THR A 25 29.85 13.79 -28.21
N ALA A 26 30.29 15.06 -28.22
CA ALA A 26 30.30 15.89 -27.02
C ALA A 26 28.86 16.26 -26.66
N GLY A 27 28.21 15.41 -25.85
CA GLY A 27 26.88 15.71 -25.31
C GLY A 27 26.97 16.69 -24.14
N LEU A 28 26.21 17.79 -24.20
CA LEU A 28 25.98 18.65 -23.04
C LEU A 28 25.18 17.86 -21.99
N LYS A 29 25.76 17.65 -20.81
CA LYS A 29 25.04 17.04 -19.68
C LYS A 29 24.03 18.05 -19.14
N TYR A 30 22.75 17.74 -19.22
CA TYR A 30 21.71 18.52 -18.56
C TYR A 30 21.63 18.10 -17.09
N PHE A 31 21.89 19.05 -16.18
CA PHE A 31 21.70 18.88 -14.75
C PHE A 31 20.40 19.59 -14.34
N ALA A 32 19.38 18.81 -14.01
CA ALA A 32 18.13 19.38 -13.50
C ALA A 32 18.40 20.15 -12.19
N PRO A 33 17.71 21.28 -11.95
CA PRO A 33 17.87 22.02 -10.70
C PRO A 33 17.45 21.14 -9.51
N PRO A 34 18.14 21.24 -8.36
CA PRO A 34 17.81 20.43 -7.19
C PRO A 34 16.43 20.79 -6.64
N ILE A 35 15.73 19.79 -6.12
CA ILE A 35 14.40 19.96 -5.50
C ILE A 35 14.55 20.83 -4.24
N LYS A 36 13.75 21.90 -4.15
CA LYS A 36 13.76 22.81 -2.99
C LYS A 36 12.67 22.40 -2.00
N TYR A 37 13.04 22.29 -0.72
CA TYR A 37 12.12 21.88 0.37
C TYR A 37 11.76 23.02 1.33
N GLN A 38 11.62 24.25 0.81
CA GLN A 38 11.44 25.45 1.66
C GLN A 38 10.14 25.41 2.47
N ASN A 39 9.09 24.79 1.94
CA ASN A 39 7.76 24.75 2.57
C ASN A 39 7.56 23.57 3.54
N VAL A 40 8.60 22.77 3.82
CA VAL A 40 8.49 21.59 4.66
C VAL A 40 8.94 21.92 6.08
N GLU A 41 7.95 22.15 6.96
CA GLU A 41 8.17 22.31 8.39
C GLU A 41 8.33 20.95 9.08
N GLN A 42 9.28 20.87 10.00
CA GLN A 42 9.56 19.63 10.73
C GLN A 42 8.87 19.65 12.09
N PRO A 43 8.15 18.57 12.48
CA PRO A 43 7.54 18.49 13.79
C PRO A 43 8.59 18.26 14.89
N GLU A 44 8.29 18.70 16.11
CA GLU A 44 9.15 18.47 17.29
C GLU A 44 9.47 16.98 17.53
N ARG A 45 8.52 16.10 17.20
CA ARG A 45 8.64 14.64 17.37
C ARG A 45 8.56 13.94 16.02
N PRO A 46 9.68 13.80 15.29
CA PRO A 46 9.67 13.23 13.93
C PRO A 46 9.44 11.72 13.89
N LYS A 47 9.78 10.99 14.96
CA LYS A 47 9.66 9.52 14.99
C LYS A 47 8.23 9.06 15.25
N LEU A 48 7.88 7.89 14.71
CA LEU A 48 6.60 7.22 14.99
C LEU A 48 6.43 6.95 16.49
N ARG A 49 5.31 7.43 17.06
CA ARG A 49 4.93 7.12 18.45
C ARG A 49 4.75 5.62 18.66
N VAL A 50 5.02 5.17 19.88
CA VAL A 50 4.72 3.80 20.33
C VAL A 50 3.21 3.62 20.38
N ILE A 51 2.72 2.50 19.84
CA ILE A 51 1.30 2.14 19.85
C ILE A 51 1.05 1.11 20.95
N GLU A 52 -0.03 1.29 21.69
CA GLU A 52 -0.42 0.40 22.76
C GLU A 52 -0.97 -0.93 22.23
N ARG A 53 -0.79 -2.01 23.00
CA ARG A 53 -1.26 -3.36 22.65
C ARG A 53 -2.77 -3.50 22.73
N GLN A 54 -3.38 -2.79 23.66
CA GLN A 54 -4.79 -2.87 24.00
C GLN A 54 -5.36 -1.46 24.12
N PRO A 55 -6.64 -1.25 23.77
CA PRO A 55 -7.30 0.02 23.99
C PRO A 55 -7.43 0.30 25.48
N GLN A 56 -7.21 1.55 25.89
CA GLN A 56 -7.53 2.00 27.24
C GLN A 56 -9.05 2.12 27.37
N LEU A 57 -9.62 1.40 28.32
CA LEU A 57 -11.04 1.45 28.65
C LEU A 57 -11.20 2.01 30.07
N PRO A 58 -12.30 2.73 30.36
CA PRO A 58 -12.62 3.12 31.73
C PRO A 58 -12.63 1.90 32.66
N PRO A 59 -12.16 2.01 33.91
CA PRO A 59 -11.95 0.87 34.81
C PRO A 59 -13.23 0.06 35.06
N ASN A 60 -14.41 0.68 34.92
CA ASN A 60 -15.70 0.05 35.17
C ASN A 60 -16.21 -0.82 34.01
N ILE A 61 -15.55 -0.79 32.84
CA ILE A 61 -16.02 -1.46 31.63
C ILE A 61 -15.12 -2.65 31.30
N ARG A 62 -15.71 -3.85 31.31
CA ARG A 62 -15.03 -5.04 30.79
C ARG A 62 -14.92 -4.95 29.26
N PRO A 63 -13.77 -5.31 28.66
CA PRO A 63 -13.62 -5.24 27.21
C PRO A 63 -14.68 -6.10 26.47
N PRO A 64 -15.46 -5.51 25.55
CA PRO A 64 -16.57 -6.22 24.92
C PRO A 64 -16.07 -7.26 23.90
N LYS A 65 -16.64 -8.47 23.92
CA LYS A 65 -16.30 -9.52 22.95
C LYS A 65 -17.03 -9.29 21.61
N MET A 66 -16.34 -8.80 20.58
CA MET A 66 -16.95 -8.53 19.26
C MET A 66 -16.98 -9.73 18.31
N GLN A 67 -17.98 -9.82 17.42
CA GLN A 67 -17.92 -10.75 16.28
C GLN A 67 -16.74 -10.40 15.36
N LYS A 68 -16.22 -11.37 14.60
CA LYS A 68 -15.04 -11.18 13.74
C LYS A 68 -15.26 -10.13 12.63
N ARG A 69 -16.50 -9.90 12.18
CA ARG A 69 -16.91 -8.90 11.17
C ARG A 69 -15.92 -8.78 9.99
N LEU A 70 -15.78 -9.85 9.20
CA LEU A 70 -14.84 -9.90 8.07
C LEU A 70 -15.06 -8.80 7.02
N ARG A 71 -16.28 -8.24 6.94
CA ARG A 71 -16.62 -7.07 6.12
C ARG A 71 -15.73 -5.85 6.31
N TYR A 72 -15.03 -5.73 7.45
CA TYR A 72 -14.15 -4.60 7.72
C TYR A 72 -12.88 -4.58 6.85
N MET A 73 -12.50 -5.72 6.26
CA MET A 73 -11.34 -5.80 5.36
C MET A 73 -11.76 -5.86 3.88
N ARG A 74 -13.07 -5.99 3.60
CA ARG A 74 -13.60 -6.18 2.24
C ARG A 74 -13.94 -4.84 1.59
N GLY A 75 -13.66 -4.74 0.28
CA GLY A 75 -13.90 -3.56 -0.54
C GLY A 75 -12.79 -2.50 -0.42
N PRO A 76 -12.96 -1.36 -1.11
CA PRO A 76 -12.03 -0.25 -1.06
C PRO A 76 -12.20 0.55 0.23
N GLU A 77 -11.11 1.23 0.59
CA GLU A 77 -11.09 2.24 1.62
C GLU A 77 -11.66 3.56 1.07
N MET A 78 -12.76 4.02 1.68
CA MET A 78 -13.42 5.27 1.27
C MET A 78 -12.79 6.51 1.93
N VAL A 79 -12.02 6.34 3.01
CA VAL A 79 -11.51 7.44 3.84
C VAL A 79 -10.02 7.22 4.13
N HIS A 80 -9.22 8.28 4.19
CA HIS A 80 -7.77 8.19 4.40
C HIS A 80 -7.04 7.37 3.32
N ASN A 81 -7.53 7.47 2.08
CA ASN A 81 -6.88 7.00 0.85
C ASN A 81 -6.03 8.09 0.18
N THR A 82 -6.04 9.32 0.70
CA THR A 82 -5.22 10.46 0.24
C THR A 82 -4.02 10.66 1.14
N LEU A 83 -2.94 11.21 0.58
CA LEU A 83 -1.75 11.61 1.34
C LEU A 83 -1.95 12.98 1.98
N LEU A 84 -1.73 13.11 3.29
CA LEU A 84 -1.87 14.40 3.98
C LEU A 84 -0.70 15.32 3.66
N HIS A 85 0.52 14.79 3.76
CA HIS A 85 1.75 15.56 3.51
C HIS A 85 2.16 15.59 2.03
N LYS A 86 1.41 14.92 1.14
CA LYS A 86 1.64 14.88 -0.32
C LYS A 86 3.06 14.48 -0.75
N GLN A 87 3.71 13.59 0.00
CA GLN A 87 5.07 13.11 -0.32
C GLN A 87 5.08 11.59 -0.52
N TYR A 88 5.32 10.81 0.53
CA TYR A 88 5.55 9.37 0.42
C TYR A 88 4.74 8.57 1.43
N ALA A 89 4.33 7.37 1.05
CA ALA A 89 3.57 6.50 1.94
C ALA A 89 3.66 5.01 1.58
N ILE A 90 3.20 4.19 2.52
CA ILE A 90 2.81 2.80 2.25
C ILE A 90 1.30 2.75 2.13
N VAL A 91 0.81 2.27 0.99
CA VAL A 91 -0.62 2.03 0.73
C VAL A 91 -0.89 0.54 0.67
N ALA A 92 -1.93 0.09 1.35
CA ALA A 92 -2.39 -1.29 1.28
C ALA A 92 -3.10 -1.53 -0.07
N THR A 93 -2.68 -2.51 -0.86
CA THR A 93 -3.44 -2.94 -2.06
C THR A 93 -4.44 -4.04 -1.74
N GLY A 94 -4.20 -4.81 -0.68
CA GLY A 94 -5.09 -5.84 -0.17
C GLY A 94 -5.70 -5.52 1.20
N GLY A 95 -6.78 -6.23 1.54
CA GLY A 95 -7.38 -6.19 2.87
C GLY A 95 -6.70 -7.13 3.87
N GLY A 96 -6.63 -6.76 5.14
CA GLY A 96 -6.05 -7.62 6.17
C GLY A 96 -6.11 -7.04 7.58
N ARG A 97 -5.41 -7.68 8.53
CA ARG A 97 -5.39 -7.27 9.94
C ARG A 97 -3.98 -6.94 10.40
N LEU A 98 -3.79 -5.76 10.96
CA LEU A 98 -2.56 -5.38 11.65
C LEU A 98 -2.65 -5.78 13.12
N ARG A 99 -1.74 -6.64 13.56
CA ARG A 99 -1.51 -6.96 14.98
C ARG A 99 -0.53 -5.95 15.57
N TRP A 100 -0.47 -5.85 16.90
CA TRP A 100 0.51 -5.00 17.58
C TRP A 100 1.96 -5.26 17.13
N GLY A 101 2.35 -6.53 16.93
CA GLY A 101 3.69 -6.87 16.45
C GLY A 101 4.04 -6.27 15.08
N HIS A 102 3.06 -6.07 14.19
CA HIS A 102 3.28 -5.40 12.91
C HIS A 102 3.56 -3.91 13.11
N TYR A 103 2.85 -3.25 14.03
CA TYR A 103 3.14 -1.85 14.40
C TYR A 103 4.56 -1.68 14.93
N GLU A 104 4.99 -2.59 15.79
CA GLU A 104 6.32 -2.54 16.38
C GLU A 104 7.42 -2.79 15.34
N MET A 105 7.21 -3.77 14.44
CA MET A 105 8.08 -3.99 13.29
C MET A 105 8.23 -2.74 12.43
N MET A 106 7.11 -2.10 12.06
CA MET A 106 7.10 -0.89 11.23
C MET A 106 7.83 0.26 11.93
N ARG A 107 7.51 0.49 13.22
CA ARG A 107 8.11 1.54 14.05
C ARG A 107 9.61 1.39 14.18
N LEU A 108 10.10 0.18 14.47
CA LEU A 108 11.51 -0.11 14.63
C LEU A 108 12.26 0.00 13.29
N THR A 109 11.70 -0.53 12.21
CA THR A 109 12.35 -0.50 10.88
C THR A 109 12.49 0.92 10.36
N ILE A 110 11.40 1.69 10.39
CA ILE A 110 11.42 3.10 9.97
C ILE A 110 12.30 3.91 10.92
N GLY A 111 12.16 3.72 12.24
CA GLY A 111 12.94 4.46 13.23
C GLY A 111 14.45 4.22 13.19
N ARG A 112 14.91 3.06 12.68
CA ARG A 112 16.33 2.73 12.49
C ARG A 112 16.91 3.34 11.22
N LYS A 113 16.11 3.53 10.18
CA LYS A 113 16.57 3.93 8.84
C LYS A 113 16.27 5.38 8.49
N MET A 114 15.30 6.00 9.16
CA MET A 114 14.96 7.41 8.93
C MET A 114 16.02 8.35 9.51
N ASN A 115 16.30 9.43 8.78
CA ASN A 115 17.10 10.54 9.28
C ASN A 115 16.22 11.49 10.08
N VAL A 116 16.43 11.54 11.39
CA VAL A 116 15.57 12.27 12.35
C VAL A 116 15.55 13.77 12.09
N ASN A 117 16.62 14.34 11.51
CA ASN A 117 16.77 15.78 11.28
C ASN A 117 16.15 16.25 9.95
N THR A 118 15.85 15.33 9.03
CA THR A 118 15.33 15.69 7.69
C THR A 118 13.96 15.10 7.42
N MET A 119 13.66 13.95 8.02
CA MET A 119 12.43 13.18 7.79
C MET A 119 11.61 13.09 9.07
N PHE A 120 10.29 13.01 8.91
CA PHE A 120 9.35 12.64 9.95
C PHE A 120 8.34 11.63 9.41
N ALA A 121 7.86 10.76 10.30
CA ALA A 121 6.94 9.69 9.97
C ALA A 121 5.69 9.79 10.82
N THR A 122 4.52 9.59 10.20
CA THR A 122 3.22 9.68 10.86
C THR A 122 2.36 8.44 10.64
N TRP A 123 1.64 8.04 11.68
CA TRP A 123 0.66 6.95 11.58
C TRP A 123 -0.63 7.46 10.95
N ARG A 124 -1.11 6.78 9.91
CA ARG A 124 -2.44 7.02 9.33
C ARG A 124 -3.48 6.01 9.81
N VAL A 125 -3.08 5.01 10.58
CA VAL A 125 -3.94 3.93 11.07
C VAL A 125 -4.08 4.02 12.60
N PRO A 126 -5.30 3.79 13.15
CA PRO A 126 -5.50 3.81 14.60
C PRO A 126 -4.88 2.61 15.29
N ALA A 127 -4.66 2.74 16.60
CA ALA A 127 -4.21 1.63 17.45
C ALA A 127 -5.14 0.41 17.34
N PRO A 128 -4.64 -0.80 17.63
CA PRO A 128 -5.46 -2.02 17.65
C PRO A 128 -6.69 -1.88 18.55
N TRP A 129 -7.88 -2.00 17.96
CA TRP A 129 -9.15 -1.80 18.67
C TRP A 129 -10.10 -3.00 18.53
N GLN A 130 -9.99 -3.80 17.48
CA GLN A 130 -10.87 -4.94 17.26
C GLN A 130 -10.40 -6.14 18.10
N PRO A 131 -11.20 -6.63 19.07
CA PRO A 131 -10.81 -7.78 19.89
C PRO A 131 -10.98 -9.09 19.11
N ILE A 132 -9.95 -9.94 19.16
CA ILE A 132 -9.98 -11.30 18.63
C ILE A 132 -10.01 -12.29 19.78
N THR A 133 -11.06 -13.12 19.82
CA THR A 133 -11.20 -14.15 20.85
C THR A 133 -10.65 -15.49 20.40
N LYS A 134 -9.98 -16.20 21.30
CA LYS A 134 -9.45 -17.55 21.08
C LYS A 134 -9.90 -18.46 22.24
N LYS A 135 -10.23 -19.72 21.95
CA LYS A 135 -10.43 -20.75 22.99
C LYS A 135 -9.07 -21.35 23.37
N GLY A 136 -8.96 -21.86 24.59
CA GLY A 136 -7.78 -22.62 25.02
C GLY A 136 -7.53 -23.81 24.08
N GLN A 137 -6.26 -24.17 23.90
CA GLN A 137 -5.90 -25.36 23.12
C GLN A 137 -6.47 -26.61 23.82
N GLY A 138 -7.02 -27.56 23.05
CA GLY A 138 -7.60 -28.81 23.58
C GLY A 138 -9.07 -28.76 24.02
N GLN A 139 -9.74 -27.61 23.97
CA GLN A 139 -11.15 -27.48 24.37
C GLN A 139 -12.11 -27.99 23.28
N ARG A 140 -13.23 -28.62 23.69
CA ARG A 140 -14.29 -29.06 22.77
C ARG A 140 -15.06 -27.86 22.17
N MET A 141 -15.81 -28.12 21.10
CA MET A 141 -16.76 -27.14 20.54
C MET A 141 -17.92 -26.90 21.53
N GLY A 142 -18.58 -25.73 21.45
CA GLY A 142 -19.58 -25.30 22.45
C GLY A 142 -18.99 -24.54 23.65
N GLY A 143 -19.73 -24.40 24.75
CA GLY A 143 -19.23 -23.72 25.97
C GLY A 143 -19.07 -22.19 25.87
N GLY A 144 -19.71 -21.57 24.87
CA GLY A 144 -19.65 -20.12 24.66
C GLY A 144 -18.37 -19.61 23.98
N LYS A 145 -18.18 -18.30 24.04
CA LYS A 145 -17.10 -17.59 23.34
C LYS A 145 -15.86 -17.44 24.22
N GLY A 146 -14.68 -17.76 23.68
CA GLY A 146 -13.40 -17.67 24.39
C GLY A 146 -13.03 -16.28 24.90
N ALA A 147 -11.92 -16.21 25.64
CA ALA A 147 -11.34 -14.94 26.10
C ALA A 147 -10.72 -14.15 24.94
N ILE A 148 -10.52 -12.84 25.12
CA ILE A 148 -9.83 -12.00 24.15
C ILE A 148 -8.33 -12.33 24.22
N ASP A 149 -7.76 -12.71 23.09
CA ASP A 149 -6.35 -13.12 22.94
C ASP A 149 -5.48 -11.91 22.57
N HIS A 150 -5.91 -11.12 21.60
CA HIS A 150 -5.22 -9.90 21.17
C HIS A 150 -6.19 -8.94 20.45
N TYR A 151 -5.72 -7.72 20.21
CA TYR A 151 -6.40 -6.71 19.43
C TYR A 151 -5.76 -6.55 18.05
N VAL A 152 -6.58 -6.19 17.06
CA VAL A 152 -6.15 -5.93 15.68
C VAL A 152 -6.77 -4.66 15.12
N THR A 153 -6.16 -4.10 14.09
CA THR A 153 -6.78 -3.08 13.25
C THR A 153 -7.09 -3.69 11.87
N PRO A 154 -8.38 -3.77 11.47
CA PRO A 154 -8.72 -4.19 10.11
C PRO A 154 -8.39 -3.08 9.12
N ILE A 155 -7.81 -3.45 7.98
CA ILE A 155 -7.38 -2.58 6.88
C ILE A 155 -8.07 -3.03 5.60
N LYS A 156 -8.50 -2.07 4.78
CA LYS A 156 -9.02 -2.29 3.43
C LYS A 156 -8.01 -1.89 2.36
N ALA A 157 -8.26 -2.32 1.13
CA ALA A 157 -7.50 -1.89 -0.04
C ALA A 157 -7.61 -0.38 -0.27
N GLY A 158 -6.51 0.29 -0.60
CA GLY A 158 -6.39 1.74 -0.76
C GLY A 158 -6.10 2.51 0.53
N ARG A 159 -6.03 1.85 1.70
CA ARG A 159 -5.74 2.53 2.96
C ARG A 159 -4.27 2.92 3.06
N VAL A 160 -4.00 4.18 3.38
CA VAL A 160 -2.66 4.65 3.75
C VAL A 160 -2.32 4.18 5.17
N ILE A 161 -1.16 3.53 5.34
CA ILE A 161 -0.75 2.93 6.62
C ILE A 161 0.16 3.87 7.41
N VAL A 162 1.27 4.23 6.78
CA VAL A 162 2.31 5.13 7.30
C VAL A 162 2.62 6.14 6.21
N GLU A 163 2.79 7.39 6.62
CA GLU A 163 3.34 8.45 5.78
C GLU A 163 4.72 8.84 6.25
N ILE A 164 5.57 9.18 5.30
CA ILE A 164 6.85 9.82 5.53
C ILE A 164 6.88 11.11 4.75
N ALA A 165 7.26 12.17 5.45
CA ALA A 165 7.49 13.46 4.84
C ALA A 165 8.75 14.11 5.40
N GLY A 166 9.27 15.11 4.70
CA GLY A 166 10.52 15.76 5.04
C GLY A 166 11.28 16.29 3.84
N LYS A 167 12.53 16.63 4.09
CA LYS A 167 13.53 17.01 3.08
C LYS A 167 14.21 15.74 2.58
N CYS A 168 13.48 14.95 1.81
CA CYS A 168 13.96 13.65 1.32
C CYS A 168 13.48 13.38 -0.10
N GLU A 169 14.26 12.60 -0.83
CA GLU A 169 13.90 12.12 -2.16
C GLU A 169 13.27 10.72 -2.08
N PHE A 170 12.46 10.38 -3.09
CA PHE A 170 11.77 9.09 -3.12
C PHE A 170 12.75 7.91 -3.10
N VAL A 171 13.92 8.05 -3.72
CA VAL A 171 14.94 7.00 -3.80
C VAL A 171 15.43 6.57 -2.42
N GLU A 172 15.65 7.52 -1.51
CA GLU A 172 16.11 7.27 -0.14
C GLU A 172 15.04 6.51 0.67
N VAL A 173 13.78 6.92 0.51
CA VAL A 173 12.66 6.42 1.30
C VAL A 173 12.15 5.07 0.78
N LYS A 174 12.18 4.86 -0.54
CA LYS A 174 11.64 3.69 -1.23
C LYS A 174 12.21 2.38 -0.69
N GLN A 175 13.53 2.30 -0.48
CA GLN A 175 14.18 1.04 -0.12
C GLN A 175 13.66 0.47 1.21
N PHE A 176 13.56 1.32 2.23
CA PHE A 176 13.15 0.86 3.55
C PHE A 176 11.63 0.78 3.70
N LEU A 177 10.87 1.65 3.03
CA LEU A 177 9.41 1.50 2.97
C LEU A 177 9.03 0.20 2.24
N GLN A 178 9.77 -0.19 1.19
CA GLN A 178 9.53 -1.45 0.48
C GLN A 178 9.81 -2.66 1.38
N GLN A 179 10.88 -2.60 2.18
CA GLN A 179 11.16 -3.63 3.17
C GLN A 179 9.99 -3.78 4.16
N VAL A 180 9.44 -2.67 4.63
CA VAL A 180 8.27 -2.68 5.52
C VAL A 180 7.04 -3.25 4.81
N ALA A 181 6.76 -2.81 3.58
CA ALA A 181 5.62 -3.26 2.79
C ALA A 181 5.62 -4.78 2.59
N ASN A 182 6.79 -5.37 2.32
CA ASN A 182 6.95 -6.82 2.14
C ASN A 182 6.72 -7.62 3.43
N GLN A 183 6.89 -7.01 4.60
CA GLN A 183 6.67 -7.66 5.90
C GLN A 183 5.23 -7.53 6.41
N LEU A 184 4.36 -6.82 5.69
CA LEU A 184 2.95 -6.70 6.05
C LEU A 184 2.18 -7.99 5.73
N PRO A 185 1.11 -8.29 6.49
CA PRO A 185 0.32 -9.51 6.31
C PRO A 185 -0.60 -9.47 5.08
N PHE A 186 -0.54 -8.40 4.29
CA PHE A 186 -1.33 -8.17 3.09
C PHE A 186 -0.44 -7.45 2.07
N GLN A 187 -0.84 -7.48 0.80
CA GLN A 187 -0.10 -6.79 -0.25
C GLN A 187 -0.17 -5.28 -0.03
N ALA A 188 0.99 -4.63 -0.14
CA ALA A 188 1.14 -3.20 0.02
C ALA A 188 2.20 -2.68 -0.96
N THR A 189 2.06 -1.43 -1.36
CA THR A 189 2.95 -0.75 -2.29
C THR A 189 3.45 0.55 -1.67
N VAL A 190 4.67 0.92 -2.02
CA VAL A 190 5.21 2.24 -1.69
C VAL A 190 4.83 3.19 -2.81
N VAL A 191 4.27 4.34 -2.45
CA VAL A 191 3.78 5.33 -3.41
C VAL A 191 4.33 6.71 -3.08
N SER A 192 4.61 7.49 -4.12
CA SER A 192 4.70 8.95 -4.03
C SER A 192 3.37 9.59 -4.39
N GLN A 193 3.21 10.88 -4.11
CA GLN A 193 2.04 11.64 -4.55
C GLN A 193 1.88 11.60 -6.08
N GLU A 194 2.98 11.83 -6.81
CA GLU A 194 3.00 11.78 -8.28
C GLU A 194 2.55 10.41 -8.80
N MET A 195 3.12 9.32 -8.25
CA MET A 195 2.72 7.96 -8.63
C MET A 195 1.24 7.67 -8.35
N LEU A 196 0.69 8.21 -7.25
CA LEU A 196 -0.72 8.02 -6.92
C LEU A 196 -1.65 8.76 -7.90
N ASP A 197 -1.26 9.96 -8.33
CA ASP A 197 -2.02 10.75 -9.29
C ASP A 197 -1.90 10.14 -10.70
N GLU A 198 -0.71 9.69 -11.11
CA GLU A 198 -0.50 8.92 -12.34
C GLU A 198 -1.34 7.65 -12.38
N GLN A 199 -1.41 6.90 -11.28
CA GLN A 199 -2.25 5.69 -11.18
C GLN A 199 -3.74 6.00 -11.37
N ARG A 200 -4.23 7.13 -10.84
CA ARG A 200 -5.63 7.55 -11.02
C ARG A 200 -5.91 7.90 -12.48
N VAL A 201 -5.05 8.70 -13.09
CA VAL A 201 -5.16 9.06 -14.51
C VAL A 201 -5.11 7.80 -15.38
N ALA A 202 -4.18 6.89 -15.11
CA ALA A 202 -4.07 5.63 -15.85
C ALA A 202 -5.31 4.73 -15.70
N GLU A 203 -5.94 4.66 -14.52
CA GLU A 203 -7.20 3.92 -14.33
C GLU A 203 -8.36 4.54 -15.12
N GLU A 204 -8.45 5.87 -15.15
CA GLU A 204 -9.45 6.62 -15.93
C GLU A 204 -9.23 6.42 -17.44
N GLU A 205 -8.00 6.52 -17.91
CA GLU A 205 -7.61 6.28 -19.30
C GLU A 205 -7.91 4.84 -19.71
N GLN A 206 -7.54 3.84 -18.90
CA GLN A 206 -7.86 2.45 -19.15
C GLN A 206 -9.36 2.21 -19.24
N THR A 207 -10.14 2.87 -18.38
CA THR A 207 -11.61 2.78 -18.42
C THR A 207 -12.18 3.39 -19.70
N ARG A 208 -11.62 4.52 -20.16
CA ARG A 208 -12.03 5.21 -21.38
C ARG A 208 -11.63 4.47 -22.66
N GLN A 209 -10.45 3.84 -22.66
CA GLN A 209 -9.91 3.08 -23.79
C GLN A 209 -10.48 1.68 -23.92
N ASN A 210 -11.22 1.18 -22.91
CA ASN A 210 -11.79 -0.15 -22.96
C ASN A 210 -12.81 -0.29 -24.11
N GLU A 211 -12.41 -1.02 -25.15
CA GLU A 211 -13.22 -1.31 -26.35
C GLU A 211 -14.32 -2.34 -26.09
N ASN A 212 -14.19 -3.17 -25.05
CA ASN A 212 -15.14 -4.23 -24.76
C ASN A 212 -16.48 -3.63 -24.26
N PRO A 213 -17.61 -3.85 -24.99
CA PRO A 213 -18.92 -3.33 -24.59
C PRO A 213 -19.44 -4.00 -23.31
N PHE A 214 -19.01 -5.23 -23.00
CA PHE A 214 -19.45 -5.99 -21.84
C PHE A 214 -18.57 -5.72 -20.61
N THR A 215 -18.67 -4.52 -20.05
CA THR A 215 -18.02 -4.23 -18.77
C THR A 215 -18.67 -5.02 -17.63
N MET A 216 -17.89 -5.37 -16.60
CA MET A 216 -18.44 -6.05 -15.42
C MET A 216 -19.60 -5.26 -14.78
N LYS A 217 -19.47 -3.93 -14.74
CA LYS A 217 -20.54 -3.04 -14.30
C LYS A 217 -21.81 -3.22 -15.13
N TYR A 218 -21.69 -3.21 -16.45
CA TYR A 218 -22.83 -3.39 -17.37
C TYR A 218 -23.48 -4.76 -17.24
N VAL A 219 -22.69 -5.84 -17.18
CA VAL A 219 -23.17 -7.23 -17.04
C VAL A 219 -24.00 -7.39 -15.76
N ILE A 220 -23.51 -6.85 -14.64
CA ILE A 220 -24.17 -6.93 -13.35
C ILE A 220 -25.44 -6.08 -13.31
N GLN A 221 -25.39 -4.83 -13.81
CA GLN A 221 -26.56 -3.94 -13.76
C GLN A 221 -27.73 -4.46 -14.58
N ASN A 222 -27.47 -5.11 -15.72
CA ASN A 222 -28.49 -5.66 -16.60
C ASN A 222 -28.86 -7.13 -16.29
N ASN A 223 -28.30 -7.71 -15.21
CA ASN A 223 -28.49 -9.12 -14.86
C ASN A 223 -28.31 -10.08 -16.05
N LEU A 224 -27.29 -9.82 -16.89
CA LEU A 224 -27.09 -10.61 -18.10
C LEU A 224 -26.87 -12.08 -17.75
N SER A 225 -27.51 -12.96 -18.52
CA SER A 225 -27.52 -14.40 -18.28
C SER A 225 -28.02 -14.80 -16.88
N GLY A 226 -28.71 -13.94 -16.14
CA GLY A 226 -29.12 -14.23 -14.77
C GLY A 226 -27.98 -14.17 -13.73
N CYS A 227 -26.94 -13.36 -14.00
CA CYS A 227 -25.72 -13.27 -13.19
C CYS A 227 -25.94 -13.07 -11.69
N HIS A 228 -27.05 -12.43 -11.29
CA HIS A 228 -27.42 -12.20 -9.89
C HIS A 228 -27.56 -13.47 -9.06
N ARG A 229 -27.85 -14.62 -9.69
CA ARG A 229 -27.99 -15.90 -8.99
C ARG A 229 -26.69 -16.40 -8.36
N TRP A 230 -25.55 -16.03 -8.94
CA TRP A 230 -24.23 -16.55 -8.55
C TRP A 230 -23.35 -15.49 -7.88
N LEU A 231 -23.68 -14.21 -8.06
CA LEU A 231 -22.89 -13.10 -7.54
C LEU A 231 -23.28 -12.73 -6.10
N SER A 232 -22.28 -12.28 -5.34
CA SER A 232 -22.49 -11.76 -3.99
C SER A 232 -23.14 -10.37 -4.05
N PRO A 233 -23.91 -9.97 -3.02
CA PRO A 233 -24.36 -8.57 -2.87
C PRO A 233 -23.20 -7.55 -2.84
N VAL A 234 -22.00 -7.99 -2.48
CA VAL A 234 -20.81 -7.12 -2.51
C VAL A 234 -20.30 -6.87 -3.93
N ASP A 235 -20.47 -7.83 -4.83
CA ASP A 235 -20.06 -7.69 -6.24
C ASP A 235 -20.98 -6.70 -6.94
N HIS A 236 -22.25 -6.63 -6.52
CA HIS A 236 -23.19 -5.60 -6.98
C HIS A 236 -22.76 -4.19 -6.55
N LYS A 237 -22.01 -4.09 -5.44
CA LYS A 237 -21.52 -2.81 -4.92
C LYS A 237 -20.20 -2.37 -5.58
N TRP A 238 -19.29 -3.30 -5.83
CA TRP A 238 -17.93 -3.00 -6.30
C TRP A 238 -17.61 -3.47 -7.72
N PHE A 239 -18.59 -4.03 -8.42
CA PHE A 239 -18.50 -4.47 -9.82
C PHE A 239 -17.28 -5.36 -10.10
N GLY A 240 -17.00 -6.32 -9.22
CA GLY A 240 -15.91 -7.28 -9.36
C GLY A 240 -14.49 -6.74 -9.09
N LYS A 241 -14.32 -5.45 -8.75
CA LYS A 241 -13.00 -4.87 -8.44
C LYS A 241 -12.38 -5.40 -7.14
N HIS A 242 -13.21 -5.85 -6.21
CA HIS A 242 -12.77 -6.37 -4.90
C HIS A 242 -13.48 -7.67 -4.58
N LEU A 243 -12.72 -8.75 -4.52
CA LEU A 243 -13.20 -10.08 -4.15
C LEU A 243 -13.31 -10.21 -2.62
#